data_AF-A0A954GGY9-F1
#
_entry.id   AF-A0A954GGY9-F1
#
_cell.length_a   1.000
_cell.length_b   1.000
_cell.length_c   1.000
_cell.angle_alpha   90.00
_cell.angle_beta   90.00
_cell.angle_gamma   90.00
#
_symmetry.space_group_name_H-M   'P 1'
#
loop_
_entity.id
_entity.type
_entity.pdbx_description
1 polymer ?
#
loop_
_entity_poly.entity_id
_entity_poly.type
_entity_poly.pdbx_seq_one_letter_code
_entity_poly.pdbx_strand_id
1 'polypeptide(L)' 'MSRHAGGLQSGMGRLKEAWDDLSAKWMQTREYWQDANARRFEEEELQRIANELERVLPVISRMSQVIANAERDLADNKH' A
#
# COMPACT_ATOMS: atom_id res chain seq x y z
N MET A 1 13.73 6.72 14.47
CA MET A 1 12.51 5.91 14.24
C MET A 1 12.82 4.48 14.59
N SER A 2 11.91 3.77 15.26
CA SER A 2 12.10 2.35 15.53
C SER A 2 12.19 1.51 14.25
N ARG A 3 13.01 0.47 14.29
CA ARG A 3 13.19 -0.51 13.23
C ARG A 3 11.88 -1.19 12.82
N HIS A 4 10.96 -1.43 13.76
CA HIS A 4 9.70 -2.13 13.49
C HIS A 4 8.67 -1.22 12.81
N ALA A 5 8.43 -0.04 13.39
CA ALA A 5 7.57 0.98 12.79
C ALA A 5 8.11 1.46 11.43
N GLY A 6 9.41 1.70 11.33
CA GLY A 6 10.06 2.08 10.06
C GLY A 6 9.97 0.98 9.00
N GLY A 7 10.03 -0.30 9.40
CA GLY A 7 9.82 -1.44 8.51
C GLY A 7 8.43 -1.42 7.85
N LEU A 8 7.38 -1.19 8.64
CA LEU A 8 6.01 -1.10 8.15
C LEU A 8 5.79 0.09 7.20
N GLN A 9 6.32 1.27 7.55
CA GLN A 9 6.22 2.44 6.68
C GLN A 9 6.97 2.25 5.36
N SER A 10 8.16 1.65 5.39
CA SER A 10 8.91 1.35 4.17
C SER A 10 8.19 0.33 3.28
N GLY A 11 7.56 -0.69 3.88
CA GLY A 11 6.76 -1.67 3.16
C GLY A 11 5.54 -1.04 2.50
N MET A 12 4.84 -0.16 3.22
CA MET A 12 3.72 0.62 2.71
C MET A 12 4.13 1.48 1.51
N GLY A 13 5.29 2.15 1.58
CA GLY A 13 5.84 2.94 0.48
C GLY A 13 6.06 2.10 -0.78
N ARG A 14 6.75 0.95 -0.66
CA ARG A 14 6.98 0.04 -1.79
C ARG A 14 5.67 -0.49 -2.40
N LEU A 15 4.66 -0.75 -1.58
CA LEU A 15 3.35 -1.22 -2.03
C LEU A 15 2.63 -0.15 -2.85
N LYS A 16 2.68 1.11 -2.41
CA LYS A 16 2.13 2.25 -3.14
C LYS A 16 2.87 2.47 -4.47
N GLU A 17 4.20 2.45 -4.45
CA GLU A 17 5.03 2.61 -5.65
C GLU A 17 4.73 1.51 -6.68
N ALA A 18 4.61 0.25 -6.25
CA ALA A 18 4.27 -0.85 -7.14
C ALA A 18 2.87 -0.72 -7.76
N TRP A 19 1.90 -0.21 -6.99
CA TRP A 19 0.56 0.07 -7.50
C TRP A 19 0.54 1.22 -8.51
N ASP A 20 1.27 2.29 -8.23
CA ASP A 20 1.37 3.45 -9.11
C ASP A 20 2.04 3.03 -10.46
N ASP A 21 3.09 2.21 -10.42
CA ASP A 21 3.74 1.63 -11.61
C ASP A 21 2.79 0.70 -12.40
N LEU A 22 2.06 -0.18 -11.72
CA LEU A 22 1.08 -1.05 -12.36
C LEU A 22 -0.03 -0.24 -13.06
N SER A 23 -0.55 0.78 -12.38
CA SER A 23 -1.59 1.67 -12.92
C SER A 23 -1.10 2.43 -14.15
N ALA A 24 0.13 2.96 -14.11
CA ALA A 24 0.74 3.64 -15.24
C ALA A 24 0.94 2.70 -16.44
N LYS A 25 1.42 1.48 -16.22
CA LYS A 25 1.57 0.46 -17.27
C LYS A 25 0.23 0.01 -17.84
N TRP A 26 -0.79 -0.10 -17.01
CA TRP A 26 -2.14 -0.39 -17.47
C TRP A 26 -2.69 0.70 -18.39
N MET A 27 -2.51 1.97 -18.03
CA MET A 27 -2.93 3.10 -18.87
C MET A 27 -2.26 3.11 -20.25
N GLN A 28 -1.01 2.69 -20.35
CA GLN A 28 -0.33 2.54 -21.64
C GLN A 28 -0.83 1.30 -22.40
N THR A 29 -1.06 0.20 -21.70
CA THR A 29 -1.49 -1.07 -22.31
C THR A 29 -2.88 -0.96 -22.95
N ARG A 30 -3.81 -0.28 -22.28
CA ARG A 30 -5.19 -0.09 -22.78
C ARG A 30 -5.28 0.80 -24.02
N GLU A 31 -4.21 1.50 -24.42
CA GLU A 31 -4.17 2.20 -25.71
C GLU A 31 -4.22 1.21 -26.88
N TYR A 32 -3.65 0.01 -26.69
CA TYR A 32 -3.53 -1.02 -27.72
C TYR A 32 -4.40 -2.25 -27.46
N TRP A 33 -4.77 -2.50 -26.20
CA TRP A 33 -5.60 -3.64 -25.80
C TRP A 33 -6.96 -3.17 -25.24
N GLN A 34 -8.00 -3.25 -26.07
CA GLN A 34 -9.34 -2.69 -25.78
C GLN A 34 -10.48 -3.70 -25.95
N ASP A 35 -10.17 -5.00 -25.92
CA ASP A 35 -11.16 -6.04 -26.10
C ASP A 35 -11.99 -6.30 -24.80
N ALA A 36 -12.81 -7.34 -24.82
CA ALA A 36 -13.58 -7.74 -23.64
C ALA A 36 -12.70 -8.24 -22.48
N ASN A 37 -11.54 -8.84 -22.77
CA ASN A 37 -10.62 -9.32 -21.74
C ASN A 37 -9.89 -8.17 -21.05
N ALA A 38 -9.52 -7.12 -21.80
CA ALA A 38 -8.94 -5.91 -21.25
C ALA A 38 -9.88 -5.24 -20.23
N ARG A 39 -11.16 -5.09 -20.59
CA ARG A 39 -12.20 -4.56 -19.69
C ARG A 39 -12.37 -5.44 -18.45
N ARG A 40 -12.45 -6.75 -18.65
CA ARG A 40 -12.58 -7.70 -17.53
C ARG A 40 -11.40 -7.63 -16.57
N PHE A 41 -10.18 -7.52 -17.10
CA PHE A 41 -8.99 -7.37 -16.27
C PHE A 41 -9.02 -6.10 -15.42
N GLU A 42 -9.42 -4.97 -16.00
CA GLU A 42 -9.56 -3.71 -15.27
C GLU A 42 -10.63 -3.80 -14.17
N GLU A 43 -11.82 -4.30 -14.53
CA GLU A 43 -12.98 -4.33 -13.64
C GLU A 43 -12.87 -5.40 -12.53
N GLU A 44 -12.33 -6.58 -12.84
CA GLU A 44 -12.32 -7.71 -11.91
C GLU A 44 -11.02 -7.81 -11.09
N GLU A 45 -9.88 -7.47 -11.69
CA GLU A 45 -8.56 -7.67 -11.08
C GLU A 45 -7.98 -6.35 -10.57
N LEU A 46 -7.83 -5.33 -11.43
CA LEU A 46 -7.23 -4.06 -11.02
C LEU A 46 -8.11 -3.33 -9.99
N GLN A 47 -9.41 -3.25 -10.22
CA GLN A 47 -10.31 -2.62 -9.26
C GLN A 47 -10.32 -3.35 -7.91
N ARG A 48 -10.20 -4.69 -7.91
CA ARG A 48 -10.09 -5.48 -6.68
C ARG A 48 -8.83 -5.11 -5.90
N ILE A 49 -7.69 -5.03 -6.58
CA ILE A 49 -6.41 -4.65 -5.95
C ILE A 49 -6.48 -3.22 -5.40
N ALA A 50 -7.03 -2.28 -6.19
CA ALA A 50 -7.22 -0.88 -5.77
C ALA A 50 -8.02 -0.80 -4.46
N ASN A 51 -9.17 -1.47 -4.41
CA ASN A 51 -10.05 -1.47 -3.24
C ASN A 51 -9.37 -2.08 -2.00
N GLU A 52 -8.61 -3.16 -2.17
CA GLU A 52 -7.87 -3.78 -1.05
C GLU A 52 -6.73 -2.90 -0.55
N LEU A 53 -6.04 -2.18 -1.45
CA LEU A 53 -5.02 -1.20 -1.08
C LEU A 53 -5.61 -0.05 -0.27
N GLU A 54 -6.74 0.52 -0.72
CA GLU A 54 -7.45 1.58 0.01
C GLU A 54 -7.84 1.16 1.44
N ARG A 55 -8.18 -0.13 1.62
CA ARG A 55 -8.50 -0.69 2.94
C ARG A 55 -7.27 -0.91 3.81
N VAL A 56 -6.20 -1.42 3.24
CA VAL A 56 -5.01 -1.87 3.99
C VAL A 56 -4.08 -0.72 4.37
N LEU A 57 -3.85 0.26 3.49
CA LEU A 57 -2.88 1.34 3.72
C LEU A 57 -3.18 2.13 5.03
N PRO A 58 -4.42 2.53 5.33
CA PRO A 58 -4.73 3.23 6.58
C PRO A 58 -4.50 2.35 7.82
N VAL A 59 -4.73 1.04 7.71
CA VAL A 59 -4.52 0.09 8.81
C VAL A 59 -3.04 -0.03 9.12
N ILE A 60 -2.19 -0.21 8.10
CA ILE A 60 -0.72 -0.27 8.27
C ILE A 60 -0.19 1.03 8.87
N SER A 61 -0.69 2.18 8.39
CA SER A 61 -0.30 3.49 8.94
C SER A 61 -0.64 3.61 10.44
N ARG A 62 -1.86 3.21 10.83
CA ARG A 62 -2.26 3.18 12.25
C ARG A 62 -1.40 2.23 13.07
N MET A 63 -1.14 1.02 12.57
CA MET A 63 -0.28 0.04 13.26
C MET A 63 1.13 0.58 13.49
N SER A 64 1.72 1.22 12.47
CA SER A 64 3.03 1.84 12.61
C SER A 64 3.05 2.93 13.67
N GLN A 65 1.97 3.73 13.77
CA GLN A 65 1.88 4.79 14.78
C GLN A 65 1.76 4.21 16.20
N VAL A 66 0.94 3.16 16.38
CA VAL A 66 0.77 2.49 17.67
C VAL A 66 2.09 1.89 18.16
N ILE A 67 2.83 1.20 17.27
CA ILE A 67 4.14 0.63 17.61
C ILE A 67 5.13 1.73 17.98
N ALA A 68 5.21 2.79 17.19
CA ALA A 68 6.11 3.91 17.46
C ALA A 68 5.81 4.62 18.79
N ASN A 69 4.53 4.73 19.17
CA ASN A 69 4.14 5.29 20.46
C ASN A 69 4.49 4.34 21.61
N ALA A 70 4.15 3.06 21.50
CA ALA A 70 4.46 2.08 22.55
C ALA A 70 5.97 1.99 22.84
N GLU A 71 6.81 2.09 21.80
CA GLU A 71 8.26 2.10 21.96
C GLU A 71 8.79 3.37 22.61
N ARG A 72 8.16 4.53 22.34
CA ARG A 72 8.47 5.78 23.04
C ARG A 72 8.12 5.68 24.51
N ASP A 73 6.91 5.22 24.83
CA ASP A 73 6.44 5.07 26.21
C ASP A 73 7.35 4.12 27.01
N LEU A 74 7.80 3.03 26.40
CA LEU A 74 8.76 2.09 27.01
C LEU A 74 10.17 2.67 27.20
N ALA A 75 10.58 3.63 26.36
CA ALA A 75 11.87 4.31 26.51
C ALA A 75 11.80 5.36 27.61
N ASP A 76 10.69 6.10 27.71
CA ASP A 76 10.48 7.16 28.71
C ASP A 76 10.30 6.58 30.12
N ASN A 77 9.71 5.39 30.25
CA ASN A 77 9.47 4.72 31.54
C ASN A 77 10.69 3.96 32.11
N LYS A 78 11.88 4.13 31.50
CA LYS A 78 13.17 3.58 31.98
C LYS A 78 13.99 4.60 32.79
N HIS A 79 13.43 5.77 33.08
CA HIS A 79 13.98 6.81 33.93
C HIS A 79 13.07 7.06 35.14
#